data_AF-A0A183U603-F1
#
_entry.id   AF-A0A183U603-F1
#
_cell.length_a   1.000
_cell.length_b   1.000
_cell.length_c   1.000
_cell.angle_alpha   90.00
_cell.angle_beta   90.00
_cell.angle_gamma   90.00
#
_symmetry.space_group_name_H-M   'P 1'
#
loop_
_entity.id
_entity.type
_entity.pdbx_description
1 polymer ?
#
loop_
_entity_poly.entity_id
_entity_poly.type
_entity_poly.pdbx_seq_one_letter_code
_entity_poly.pdbx_strand_id
1 'polypeptide(L)'
;MVMENFETGGWSESGFHTITVGRATSSVRSLSVVAGRIWAAYRNCIIVIDPKDLTVHKVFAAHPRRDSQVRHMQWIGDGVWISIRLDSTLRLYHAHTYTHLQDVDIEPYVTKMLGTWFPF
;
A
#
# COMPACT_ATOMS: atom_id res chain seq x y z
N MET A 1 15.89 -10.38 -0.83
CA MET A 1 16.49 -10.63 0.49
C MET A 1 15.48 -11.41 1.29
N VAL A 2 15.84 -12.62 1.71
CA VAL A 2 14.99 -13.48 2.54
C VAL A 2 15.73 -13.67 3.86
N MET A 3 15.03 -13.60 4.98
CA MET A 3 15.61 -14.04 6.25
C MET A 3 15.63 -15.58 6.23
N GLU A 4 16.82 -16.16 6.16
CA GLU A 4 16.98 -17.60 6.36
C GLU A 4 17.31 -17.84 7.83
N ASN A 5 16.64 -18.82 8.42
CA ASN A 5 16.89 -19.25 9.79
C ASN A 5 18.15 -20.13 9.83
N PHE A 6 19.32 -19.56 9.53
CA PHE A 6 20.56 -20.11 10.05
C PHE A 6 20.56 -19.90 11.57
N GLU A 7 21.22 -20.77 12.33
CA GLU A 7 21.36 -20.66 13.79
C GLU A 7 21.93 -19.30 14.27
N THR A 8 22.34 -18.43 13.34
CA THR A 8 22.88 -17.08 13.52
C THR A 8 21.98 -15.94 13.00
N GLY A 9 20.80 -16.21 12.43
CA GLY A 9 19.81 -15.17 12.04
C GLY A 9 20.27 -14.22 10.93
N GLY A 10 20.98 -14.72 9.92
CA GLY A 10 21.53 -13.92 8.82
C GLY A 10 20.53 -13.57 7.72
N TRP A 11 20.80 -12.48 6.98
CA TRP A 11 20.12 -12.19 5.73
C TRP A 11 20.72 -13.04 4.60
N SER A 12 19.87 -13.72 3.84
CA SER A 12 20.29 -14.49 2.65
C SER A 12 20.06 -13.68 1.38
N GLU A 13 21.10 -13.61 0.55
CA GLU A 13 21.04 -13.06 -0.81
C GLU A 13 20.57 -14.11 -1.83
N SER A 14 20.70 -15.39 -1.49
CA SER A 14 20.13 -16.53 -2.23
C SER A 14 18.63 -16.68 -1.98
N GLY A 15 17.89 -17.22 -2.97
CA GLY A 15 16.47 -17.56 -2.80
C GLY A 15 15.47 -16.41 -2.96
N PHE A 16 15.83 -15.31 -3.63
CA PHE A 16 14.85 -14.28 -3.98
C PHE A 16 14.03 -14.68 -5.22
N HIS A 17 12.76 -14.26 -5.22
CA HIS A 17 11.91 -14.35 -6.40
C HIS A 17 11.58 -12.97 -6.93
N THR A 18 11.51 -12.86 -8.26
CA THR A 18 11.18 -11.60 -8.94
C THR A 18 9.80 -11.70 -9.56
N ILE A 19 8.94 -10.75 -9.23
CA ILE A 19 7.63 -10.58 -9.85
C ILE A 19 7.61 -9.21 -10.53
N THR A 20 7.26 -9.20 -11.81
CA THR A 20 7.07 -7.95 -12.55
C THR A 20 5.69 -7.38 -12.25
N VAL A 21 5.67 -6.19 -11.66
CA VAL A 21 4.45 -5.50 -11.24
C VAL A 21 4.20 -4.32 -12.18
N GLY A 22 3.23 -4.47 -13.10
CA GLY A 22 2.87 -3.42 -14.06
C GLY A 22 3.94 -3.14 -15.11
N ARG A 23 3.91 -1.94 -15.71
CA ARG A 23 4.93 -1.48 -16.69
C ARG A 23 6.11 -0.82 -15.96
N ALA A 24 7.31 -0.91 -16.54
CA ALA A 24 8.55 -0.36 -15.96
C ALA A 24 8.59 1.18 -15.80
N THR A 25 7.50 1.89 -16.09
CA THR A 25 7.42 3.36 -16.02
C THR A 25 7.14 3.89 -14.61
N SER A 26 6.91 3.03 -13.62
CA SER A 26 6.64 3.46 -12.24
C SER A 26 7.15 2.42 -11.25
N SER A 27 7.59 2.86 -10.07
CA SER A 27 8.05 1.97 -9.01
C SER A 27 6.90 1.54 -8.10
N VAL A 28 7.08 0.39 -7.44
CA VAL A 28 6.25 0.00 -6.31
C VAL A 28 6.57 0.94 -5.15
N ARG A 29 5.56 1.66 -4.64
CA ARG A 29 5.75 2.71 -3.62
C ARG A 29 5.54 2.24 -2.20
N SER A 30 4.75 1.19 -2.02
CA SER A 30 4.45 0.60 -0.72
C SER A 30 4.16 -0.89 -0.92
N LEU A 31 4.66 -1.70 0.02
CA LEU A 31 4.47 -3.13 0.07
C LEU A 31 4.00 -3.48 1.48
N SER A 32 2.98 -4.33 1.62
CA SER A 32 2.50 -4.75 2.93
C SER A 32 1.97 -6.18 2.85
N VAL A 33 2.19 -6.96 3.92
CA VAL A 33 1.53 -8.26 4.08
C VAL A 33 0.17 -8.00 4.71
N VAL A 34 -0.90 -8.43 4.04
CA VAL A 34 -2.29 -8.21 4.42
C VAL A 34 -3.02 -9.55 4.36
N ALA A 35 -3.50 -10.03 5.50
CA ALA A 35 -4.27 -11.28 5.59
C ALA A 35 -3.63 -12.46 4.83
N GLY A 36 -2.30 -12.63 4.97
CA GLY A 36 -1.53 -13.70 4.34
C GLY A 36 -1.20 -13.49 2.86
N ARG A 37 -1.52 -12.34 2.28
CA ARG A 37 -1.21 -11.96 0.89
C ARG A 37 -0.28 -10.76 0.85
N ILE A 38 0.47 -10.59 -0.24
CA ILE A 38 1.30 -9.41 -0.45
C ILE A 38 0.50 -8.37 -1.23
N TRP A 39 0.35 -7.17 -0.69
CA TRP A 39 -0.23 -6.03 -1.39
C TRP A 39 0.90 -5.11 -1.84
N ALA A 40 0.97 -4.85 -3.14
CA ALA A 40 1.94 -3.95 -3.78
C ALA A 40 1.22 -2.74 -4.39
N ALA A 41 1.61 -1.55 -3.95
CA ALA A 41 1.09 -0.29 -4.46
C ALA A 41 1.89 0.19 -5.69
N TYR A 42 1.20 0.33 -6.82
CA TYR A 42 1.79 0.77 -8.09
C TYR A 42 0.85 1.81 -8.75
N ARG A 43 1.36 3.04 -8.95
CA ARG A 43 0.55 4.18 -9.43
C ARG A 43 -0.71 4.36 -8.55
N ASN A 44 -1.90 4.41 -9.14
CA ASN A 44 -3.17 4.50 -8.42
C ASN A 44 -3.78 3.12 -8.11
N CYS A 45 -3.04 2.02 -8.27
CA CYS A 45 -3.54 0.65 -8.13
C CYS A 45 -2.84 -0.11 -7.00
N ILE A 46 -3.57 -1.09 -6.46
CA ILE A 46 -3.03 -2.15 -5.60
C ILE A 46 -3.04 -3.47 -6.37
N ILE A 47 -1.94 -4.20 -6.24
CA ILE A 47 -1.74 -5.51 -6.83
C ILE A 47 -1.57 -6.50 -5.68
N VAL A 48 -2.49 -7.44 -5.59
CA VAL A 48 -2.53 -8.49 -4.56
C VAL A 48 -1.89 -9.74 -5.13
N ILE A 49 -0.86 -10.22 -4.45
CA ILE A 49 -0.01 -11.33 -4.84
C ILE A 49 -0.14 -12.43 -3.79
N ASP A 50 -0.28 -13.67 -4.24
CA ASP A 50 -0.17 -14.83 -3.35
C ASP A 50 1.31 -15.17 -3.14
N PRO A 51 1.82 -15.18 -1.88
CA PRO A 51 3.23 -15.41 -1.61
C PRO A 51 3.67 -16.86 -1.85
N LYS A 52 2.75 -17.83 -1.97
CA LYS A 52 3.10 -19.24 -2.14
C LYS A 52 3.46 -19.58 -3.58
N ASP A 53 2.63 -19.12 -4.52
CA ASP A 53 2.81 -19.37 -5.95
C ASP A 53 3.34 -18.15 -6.71
N LEU A 54 3.46 -17.00 -6.03
CA LEU A 54 3.97 -15.74 -6.56
C LEU A 54 3.16 -15.22 -7.75
N THR A 55 1.86 -15.53 -7.77
CA THR A 55 0.94 -15.10 -8.82
C THR A 55 0.14 -13.86 -8.41
N VAL A 56 -0.26 -13.07 -9.41
CA VAL A 56 -1.16 -11.93 -9.19
C VAL A 56 -2.58 -12.46 -9.03
N HIS A 57 -3.12 -12.33 -7.83
CA HIS A 57 -4.48 -12.74 -7.51
C HIS A 57 -5.52 -11.66 -7.86
N LYS A 58 -5.20 -10.38 -7.62
CA LYS A 58 -6.12 -9.28 -7.89
C LYS A 58 -5.38 -8.00 -8.22
N VAL A 59 -5.99 -7.18 -9.07
CA VAL A 59 -5.61 -5.78 -9.26
C VAL A 59 -6.84 -4.92 -9.12
N PHE A 60 -6.73 -3.81 -8.38
CA PHE A 60 -7.80 -2.83 -8.26
C PHE A 60 -7.24 -1.40 -8.14
N ALA A 61 -8.02 -0.42 -8.57
CA ALA A 61 -7.68 0.98 -8.40
C ALA A 61 -8.00 1.42 -6.96
N ALA A 62 -6.99 1.89 -6.23
CA ALA A 62 -7.15 2.51 -4.92
C ALA A 62 -7.74 3.93 -5.03
N HIS A 63 -7.61 4.56 -6.20
CA HIS A 63 -8.16 5.88 -6.45
C HIS A 63 -8.66 6.01 -7.89
N PRO A 64 -9.83 6.63 -8.15
CA PRO A 64 -10.38 6.78 -9.51
C PRO A 64 -9.47 7.58 -10.45
N ARG A 65 -8.73 8.54 -9.90
CA ARG A 65 -7.83 9.41 -10.65
C ARG A 65 -6.53 8.66 -11.01
N ARG A 66 -6.21 8.55 -12.31
CA ARG A 66 -5.15 7.66 -12.83
C ARG A 66 -3.72 8.18 -12.64
N ASP A 67 -3.56 9.48 -12.44
CA ASP A 67 -2.30 10.17 -12.16
C ASP A 67 -1.99 10.25 -10.65
N SER A 68 -2.98 9.98 -9.79
CA SER A 68 -2.76 9.77 -8.36
C SER A 68 -1.79 8.62 -8.10
N GLN A 69 -1.10 8.69 -6.97
CA GLN A 69 -0.12 7.69 -6.57
C GLN A 69 -0.40 7.26 -5.14
N VAL A 70 -0.57 5.96 -4.92
CA VAL A 70 -0.60 5.41 -3.56
C VAL A 70 0.76 5.62 -2.92
N ARG A 71 0.76 6.13 -1.68
CA ARG A 71 1.98 6.47 -0.93
C ARG A 71 2.27 5.45 0.16
N HIS A 72 1.30 5.19 1.02
CA HIS A 72 1.44 4.27 2.15
C HIS A 72 0.22 3.37 2.27
N MET A 73 0.45 2.15 2.74
CA MET A 73 -0.59 1.20 3.13
C MET A 73 -0.30 0.74 4.56
N GLN A 74 -1.34 0.69 5.39
CA GLN A 74 -1.24 0.17 6.75
C GLN A 74 -2.42 -0.74 7.04
N TRP A 75 -2.14 -1.98 7.42
CA TRP A 75 -3.15 -2.99 7.73
C TRP A 75 -3.40 -3.10 9.23
N ILE A 76 -4.68 -3.21 9.62
CA ILE A 76 -5.14 -3.50 10.97
C ILE A 76 -6.52 -4.19 10.93
N GLY A 77 -6.68 -5.32 11.62
CA GLY A 77 -7.93 -6.09 11.61
C GLY A 77 -8.35 -6.48 10.19
N ASP A 78 -9.58 -6.14 9.79
CA ASP A 78 -10.08 -6.39 8.43
C ASP A 78 -9.89 -5.17 7.49
N GLY A 79 -9.20 -4.12 7.96
CA GLY A 79 -9.07 -2.85 7.29
C GLY A 79 -7.65 -2.53 6.83
N VAL A 80 -7.51 -2.03 5.60
CA VAL A 80 -6.26 -1.49 5.07
C VAL A 80 -6.45 -0.02 4.76
N TRP A 81 -5.72 0.83 5.49
CA TRP A 81 -5.68 2.27 5.24
C TRP A 81 -4.69 2.58 4.13
N ILE A 82 -5.12 3.39 3.17
CA ILE A 82 -4.33 3.80 2.02
C ILE A 82 -4.26 5.32 1.97
N SER A 83 -3.06 5.87 1.85
CA SER A 83 -2.86 7.29 1.56
C SER A 83 -2.54 7.52 0.08
N ILE A 84 -3.09 8.60 -0.46
CA ILE A 84 -2.88 9.03 -1.83
C ILE A 84 -2.01 10.29 -1.85
N ARG A 85 -1.08 10.39 -2.80
CA ARG A 85 -0.21 11.54 -2.99
C ARG A 85 -1.03 12.78 -3.35
N LEU A 86 -0.76 13.88 -2.64
CA LEU A 86 -1.41 15.18 -2.84
C LEU A 86 -2.93 15.11 -2.67
N ASP A 87 -3.38 14.22 -1.78
CA ASP A 87 -4.78 14.03 -1.43
C ASP A 87 -4.86 14.06 0.10
N SER A 88 -5.83 14.80 0.63
CA SER A 88 -6.11 14.88 2.06
C SER A 88 -7.03 13.77 2.55
N THR A 89 -7.45 12.85 1.68
CA THR A 89 -8.28 11.71 2.06
C THR A 89 -7.48 10.44 2.28
N LEU A 90 -7.69 9.80 3.44
CA LEU A 90 -7.29 8.42 3.68
C LEU A 90 -8.43 7.50 3.26
N ARG A 91 -8.11 6.45 2.51
CA ARG A 91 -9.10 5.50 1.98
C ARG A 91 -8.97 4.17 2.72
N LEU A 92 -10.06 3.68 3.29
CA LEU A 92 -10.14 2.38 3.95
C LEU A 92 -10.66 1.33 2.97
N TYR A 93 -9.93 0.21 2.87
CA TYR A 93 -10.31 -0.95 2.08
C TYR A 93 -10.45 -2.18 2.96
N HIS A 94 -11.38 -3.06 2.60
CA HIS A 94 -11.53 -4.35 3.25
C HIS A 94 -10.44 -5.33 2.79
N ALA A 95 -9.77 -5.99 3.73
CA ALA A 95 -8.61 -6.85 3.49
C ALA A 95 -8.91 -8.10 2.63
N HIS A 96 -10.15 -8.61 2.70
CA HIS A 96 -10.52 -9.86 2.03
C HIS A 96 -11.32 -9.66 0.75
N THR A 97 -12.24 -8.69 0.75
CA THR A 97 -13.13 -8.41 -0.40
C THR A 97 -12.58 -7.34 -1.32
N TYR A 98 -11.53 -6.63 -0.90
CA TYR A 98 -10.90 -5.53 -1.64
C TYR A 98 -11.84 -4.36 -1.94
N THR A 99 -12.97 -4.30 -1.23
CA THR A 99 -13.96 -3.24 -1.40
C THR A 99 -13.52 -2.00 -0.67
N HIS A 100 -13.74 -0.84 -1.29
CA HIS A 100 -13.67 0.44 -0.60
C HIS A 100 -14.77 0.48 0.47
N LEU A 101 -14.40 0.91 1.68
CA LEU A 101 -15.30 0.98 2.82
C LEU A 101 -15.60 2.43 3.21
N GLN A 102 -14.58 3.28 3.24
CA GLN A 102 -14.71 4.64 3.76
C GLN A 102 -13.58 5.54 3.26
N ASP A 103 -13.87 6.84 3.16
CA ASP A 103 -12.88 7.91 3.05
C ASP A 103 -12.90 8.77 4.31
N VAL A 104 -11.73 9.12 4.82
CA VAL A 104 -11.54 10.02 5.97
C VAL A 104 -10.72 11.22 5.52
N ASP A 105 -11.33 12.40 5.58
CA ASP A 105 -10.64 13.65 5.31
C ASP A 105 -9.79 14.06 6.53
N ILE A 106 -8.48 14.19 6.31
CA ILE A 106 -7.52 14.61 7.33
C ILE A 106 -7.18 16.11 7.23
N GLU A 107 -7.65 16.83 6.23
CA GLU A 107 -7.39 18.28 6.05
C GLU A 107 -7.76 19.13 7.28
N PRO A 108 -8.92 18.91 7.95
CA PRO A 108 -9.26 19.69 9.14
C PRO A 108 -8.27 19.46 10.30
N TYR A 109 -7.77 18.23 10.44
CA TYR A 109 -6.80 17.87 11.47
C TYR A 109 -5.41 18.45 11.17
N VAL A 110 -4.98 18.40 9.91
CA VAL A 110 -3.71 18.96 9.45
C VAL A 110 -3.72 20.48 9.63
N THR A 111 -4.79 21.17 9.23
CA THR A 111 -4.94 22.62 9.42
C THR A 111 -4.88 23.00 10.90
N LYS A 112 -5.51 22.21 11.77
CA LYS A 112 -5.42 22.41 13.22
C LYS A 112 -4.01 22.15 13.77
N MET A 113 -3.32 21.12 13.29
CA MET A 113 -1.98 20.75 13.74
C MET A 113 -0.89 21.72 13.27
N LEU A 114 -1.02 22.22 12.04
CA LEU A 114 -0.08 23.19 11.46
C LEU A 114 -0.40 24.62 11.86
N GLY A 115 -1.55 24.84 12.50
CA GLY A 115 -1.95 26.12 13.05
C GLY A 115 -2.33 27.10 11.95
N THR A 116 -3.39 27.84 12.20
CA THR A 116 -3.68 29.13 11.58
C THR A 116 -2.52 30.09 11.85
N TRP A 117 -1.41 30.00 11.10
CA TRP A 117 -0.48 31.11 10.91
C TRP A 117 -0.99 31.97 9.77
N PHE A 118 -2.21 32.48 9.88
CA PHE A 118 -2.66 33.69 9.17
C PHE A 118 -3.84 34.29 9.91
N PRO A 119 -3.59 35.28 10.78
CA PRO A 119 -4.51 36.37 10.97
C PRO A 119 -3.87 37.64 10.39
N PHE A 120 -4.46 38.16 9.32
CA PHE A 120 -4.20 39.47 8.69
C PHE A 120 -2.88 39.62 7.90
#